data_AF-N1S4T3-F1
#
_entry.id   AF-N1S4T3-F1
#
_cell.length_a   1.000
_cell.length_b   1.000
_cell.length_c   1.000
_cell.angle_alpha   90.00
_cell.angle_beta   90.00
_cell.angle_gamma   90.00
#
_symmetry.space_group_name_H-M   'P 1'
#
loop_
_entity.id
_entity.type
_entity.pdbx_description
1 polymer ?
#
loop_
_entity_poly.entity_id
_entity_poly.type
_entity_poly.pdbx_seq_one_letter_code
_entity_poly.pdbx_strand_id
1 'polypeptide(L)'
;MARMKDNPTKKPFVTASTGNHAMGAALAAHALGTKVTIVMPMFVEKHLLEKVKQYGPEIVHHGNDLNEARAYAKDLAKKSGHIYFSPCDEFMVLAGLGTVCVEVLQQFEVLDKPIHNIFAPMSDGALISGIGCFARDAKKQAGSLRPKVKVWGVTAINSMALAASLSAGFPIETETSPTLAMSESDNNIIRNGIDLRLARTTVNHVVTCTEAEILAALRQLHIQEKQYVDGFSALALAGFNKIAEKVKHETSTVILCSGNYDRDKIGKLVYGA
;
A
#
# COMPACT_ATOMS: atom_id res chain seq x y z
N MET A 1 7.49 14.20 1.72
CA MET A 1 8.41 15.11 0.99
C MET A 1 8.01 16.58 1.11
N ALA A 2 6.76 16.98 0.83
CA ALA A 2 6.35 18.41 0.86
C ALA A 2 6.63 19.13 2.19
N ARG A 3 6.35 18.50 3.34
CA ARG A 3 6.69 19.03 4.69
C ARG A 3 8.18 19.32 4.90
N MET A 4 9.04 18.75 4.06
CA MET A 4 10.49 18.93 4.12
C MET A 4 10.99 19.92 3.06
N LYS A 5 10.14 20.40 2.13
CA LYS A 5 10.54 21.40 1.11
C LYS A 5 10.93 22.73 1.75
N ASP A 6 10.21 23.11 2.81
CA ASP A 6 10.48 24.33 3.59
C ASP A 6 11.57 24.10 4.66
N ASN A 7 12.19 22.91 4.70
CA ASN A 7 13.33 22.66 5.56
C ASN A 7 14.55 23.43 5.01
N PRO A 8 15.22 24.27 5.81
CA PRO A 8 16.32 25.14 5.36
C PRO A 8 17.48 24.38 4.70
N THR A 9 17.56 23.06 4.93
CA THR A 9 18.66 22.23 4.44
C THR A 9 18.54 21.80 2.96
N LYS A 10 17.35 21.91 2.32
CA LYS A 10 17.07 21.47 0.93
C LYS A 10 17.74 20.12 0.55
N LYS A 11 17.82 19.19 1.50
CA LYS A 11 18.54 17.94 1.33
C LYS A 11 17.85 17.06 0.27
N PRO A 12 18.60 16.48 -0.67
CA PRO A 12 18.08 15.46 -1.57
C PRO A 12 17.53 14.25 -0.80
N PHE A 13 16.67 13.49 -1.46
CA PHE A 13 16.10 12.27 -0.92
C PHE A 13 16.79 11.04 -1.48
N VAL A 14 16.83 9.97 -0.70
CA VAL A 14 17.23 8.62 -1.14
C VAL A 14 16.15 7.65 -0.72
N THR A 15 15.75 6.72 -1.57
CA THR A 15 14.84 5.64 -1.21
C THR A 15 15.21 4.35 -1.93
N ALA A 16 14.65 3.22 -1.49
CA ALA A 16 14.75 1.95 -2.20
C ALA A 16 13.36 1.41 -2.50
N SER A 17 13.08 1.15 -3.78
CA SER A 17 11.84 0.52 -4.25
C SER A 17 11.94 0.19 -5.73
N THR A 18 11.30 -0.89 -6.15
CA THR A 18 11.15 -1.27 -7.56
C THR A 18 9.78 -0.92 -8.15
N GLY A 19 8.86 -0.38 -7.33
CA GLY A 19 7.44 -0.30 -7.69
C GLY A 19 6.79 1.05 -7.36
N ASN A 20 5.58 1.00 -6.80
CA ASN A 20 4.72 2.17 -6.59
C ASN A 20 5.38 3.27 -5.75
N HIS A 21 6.13 2.91 -4.71
CA HIS A 21 6.85 3.90 -3.89
C HIS A 21 7.93 4.63 -4.68
N ALA A 22 8.68 3.94 -5.55
CA ALA A 22 9.67 4.59 -6.42
C ALA A 22 9.00 5.62 -7.35
N MET A 23 7.88 5.26 -7.98
CA MET A 23 7.13 6.18 -8.85
C MET A 23 6.58 7.37 -8.06
N GLY A 24 5.99 7.13 -6.89
CA GLY A 24 5.47 8.19 -6.02
C GLY A 24 6.55 9.15 -5.53
N ALA A 25 7.71 8.61 -5.12
CA ALA A 25 8.86 9.41 -4.70
C ALA A 25 9.45 10.24 -5.86
N ALA A 26 9.58 9.65 -7.05
CA ALA A 26 10.08 10.34 -8.23
C ALA A 26 9.14 11.48 -8.66
N LEU A 27 7.83 11.21 -8.74
CA LEU A 27 6.81 12.21 -9.06
C LEU A 27 6.80 13.34 -8.04
N ALA A 28 6.84 13.01 -6.74
CA ALA A 28 6.85 14.01 -5.68
C ALA A 28 8.13 14.86 -5.71
N ALA A 29 9.29 14.25 -6.00
CA ALA A 29 10.54 14.99 -6.16
C ALA A 29 10.46 16.00 -7.31
N HIS A 30 9.99 15.53 -8.46
CA HIS A 30 9.79 16.32 -9.67
C HIS A 30 8.86 17.52 -9.40
N ALA A 31 7.68 17.26 -8.84
CA ALA A 31 6.69 18.31 -8.55
C ALA A 31 7.18 19.35 -7.53
N LEU A 32 8.04 18.95 -6.59
CA LEU A 32 8.59 19.84 -5.56
C LEU A 32 9.87 20.57 -6.00
N GLY A 33 10.45 20.22 -7.15
CA GLY A 33 11.73 20.75 -7.62
C GLY A 33 12.92 20.30 -6.76
N THR A 34 12.85 19.08 -6.20
CA THR A 34 13.93 18.48 -5.41
C THR A 34 14.50 17.25 -6.11
N LYS A 35 15.70 16.81 -5.69
CA LYS A 35 16.33 15.59 -6.21
C LYS A 35 15.93 14.38 -5.36
N VAL A 36 15.80 13.23 -6.03
CA VAL A 36 15.67 11.92 -5.38
C VAL A 36 16.55 10.90 -6.09
N THR A 37 17.28 10.12 -5.31
CA THR A 37 17.98 8.92 -5.77
C THR A 37 17.16 7.70 -5.38
N ILE A 38 16.88 6.83 -6.36
CA ILE A 38 16.13 5.60 -6.15
C ILE A 38 17.08 4.43 -6.34
N VAL A 39 17.32 3.71 -5.26
CA VAL A 39 18.09 2.48 -5.26
C VAL A 39 17.18 1.33 -5.62
N MET A 40 17.58 0.56 -6.62
CA MET A 40 16.88 -0.64 -7.04
C MET A 40 17.86 -1.83 -7.05
N PRO A 41 17.40 -3.08 -6.86
CA PRO A 41 18.22 -4.25 -7.12
C PRO A 41 18.71 -4.29 -8.58
N MET A 42 19.66 -5.18 -8.85
CA MET A 42 20.20 -5.38 -10.21
C MET A 42 19.13 -5.85 -11.20
N PHE A 43 18.10 -6.57 -10.73
CA PHE A 43 17.02 -7.10 -11.54
C PHE A 43 15.71 -6.35 -11.27
N VAL A 44 15.29 -5.51 -12.21
CA VAL A 44 14.02 -4.76 -12.16
C VAL A 44 13.29 -4.93 -13.47
N GLU A 45 11.97 -5.13 -13.41
CA GLU A 45 11.15 -5.21 -14.61
C GLU A 45 11.21 -3.89 -15.38
N LYS A 46 11.56 -3.98 -16.67
CA LYS A 46 11.78 -2.81 -17.54
C LYS A 46 10.61 -1.83 -17.51
N HIS A 47 9.38 -2.34 -17.51
CA HIS A 47 8.19 -1.49 -17.53
C HIS A 47 8.03 -0.62 -16.27
N LEU A 48 8.50 -1.09 -15.11
CA LEU A 48 8.49 -0.31 -13.86
C LEU A 48 9.61 0.73 -13.87
N LEU A 49 10.80 0.34 -14.32
CA LEU A 49 11.94 1.24 -14.42
C LEU A 49 11.64 2.44 -15.34
N GLU A 50 11.03 2.21 -16.50
CA GLU A 50 10.69 3.29 -17.44
C GLU A 50 9.65 4.27 -16.85
N LYS A 51 8.66 3.77 -16.10
CA LYS A 51 7.70 4.63 -15.38
C LYS A 51 8.34 5.47 -14.29
N VAL A 52 9.43 5.02 -13.68
CA VAL A 52 10.17 5.80 -12.67
C VAL A 52 11.05 6.85 -13.36
N LYS A 53 11.76 6.47 -14.43
CA LYS A 53 12.68 7.35 -15.17
C LYS A 53 12.02 8.59 -15.77
N GLN A 54 10.74 8.50 -16.16
CA GLN A 54 10.02 9.64 -16.77
C GLN A 54 9.97 10.90 -15.89
N TYR A 55 10.16 10.75 -14.56
CA TYR A 55 10.19 11.87 -13.62
C TYR A 55 11.60 12.41 -13.32
N GLY A 56 12.62 11.88 -13.99
CA GLY A 56 14.02 12.29 -13.86
C GLY A 56 14.73 12.01 -12.53
N PRO A 57 14.43 10.93 -11.77
CA PRO A 57 15.22 10.58 -10.59
C PRO A 57 16.61 10.06 -11.00
N GLU A 58 17.56 10.14 -10.08
CA GLU A 58 18.81 9.39 -10.19
C GLU A 58 18.52 7.92 -9.84
N ILE A 59 18.95 6.97 -10.68
CA ILE A 59 18.77 5.53 -10.43
C ILE A 59 20.12 4.92 -10.07
N VAL A 60 20.16 4.19 -8.96
CA VAL A 60 21.34 3.41 -8.55
C VAL A 60 20.95 1.95 -8.46
N HIS A 61 21.64 1.08 -9.19
CA HIS A 61 21.45 -0.37 -9.07
C HIS A 61 22.40 -0.94 -8.01
N HIS A 62 21.86 -1.57 -6.97
CA HIS A 62 22.63 -2.20 -5.92
C HIS A 62 21.87 -3.33 -5.26
N GLY A 63 22.56 -4.45 -5.05
CA GLY A 63 22.04 -5.62 -4.35
C GLY A 63 21.27 -6.60 -5.24
N ASN A 64 21.12 -7.81 -4.74
CA ASN A 64 20.43 -8.92 -5.40
C ASN A 64 18.91 -8.86 -5.21
N ASP A 65 18.46 -8.27 -4.11
CA ASP A 65 17.06 -8.13 -3.75
C ASP A 65 16.76 -6.73 -3.18
N LEU A 66 15.49 -6.50 -2.84
CA LEU A 66 15.04 -5.21 -2.32
C LEU A 66 15.56 -4.95 -0.89
N ASN A 67 15.88 -5.97 -0.10
CA ASN A 67 16.43 -5.82 1.24
C ASN A 67 17.86 -5.29 1.19
N GLU A 68 18.70 -5.85 0.33
CA GLU A 68 20.06 -5.36 0.07
C GLU A 68 20.04 -3.93 -0.49
N ALA A 69 19.17 -3.66 -1.47
CA ALA A 69 18.98 -2.32 -2.02
C ALA A 69 18.55 -1.31 -0.94
N ARG A 70 17.66 -1.71 -0.03
CA ARG A 70 17.21 -0.88 1.10
C ARG A 70 18.32 -0.61 2.10
N ALA A 71 19.12 -1.62 2.44
CA ALA A 71 20.27 -1.47 3.33
C ALA A 71 21.27 -0.46 2.74
N TYR A 72 21.58 -0.60 1.45
CA TYR A 72 22.44 0.33 0.73
C TYR A 72 21.86 1.74 0.66
N ALA A 73 20.57 1.90 0.38
CA ALA A 73 19.91 3.21 0.34
C ALA A 73 19.99 3.96 1.68
N LYS A 74 19.84 3.24 2.81
CA LYS A 74 20.00 3.82 4.14
C LYS A 74 21.45 4.26 4.40
N ASP A 75 22.42 3.44 4.03
CA ASP A 75 23.84 3.78 4.15
C ASP A 75 24.23 4.96 3.25
N LEU A 76 23.77 4.97 2.00
CA LEU A 76 23.97 6.06 1.04
C LEU A 76 23.39 7.37 1.60
N ALA A 77 22.16 7.36 2.12
CA ALA A 77 21.55 8.53 2.73
C ALA A 77 22.40 9.07 3.89
N LYS A 78 22.91 8.17 4.75
CA LYS A 78 23.79 8.54 5.87
C LYS A 78 25.10 9.16 5.40
N LYS A 79 25.77 8.54 4.41
CA LYS A 79 27.08 9.00 3.90
C LYS A 79 26.99 10.32 3.13
N SER A 80 25.93 10.52 2.37
CA SER A 80 25.69 11.74 1.56
C SER A 80 25.04 12.88 2.35
N GLY A 81 24.58 12.62 3.58
CA GLY A 81 23.80 13.59 4.35
C GLY A 81 22.39 13.85 3.80
N HIS A 82 21.91 13.00 2.88
CA HIS A 82 20.58 13.03 2.29
C HIS A 82 19.52 12.47 3.24
N ILE A 83 18.24 12.71 2.93
CA ILE A 83 17.11 12.20 3.71
C ILE A 83 16.69 10.83 3.14
N TYR A 84 16.72 9.79 3.97
CA TYR A 84 16.11 8.52 3.59
C TYR A 84 14.58 8.65 3.62
N PHE A 85 13.92 8.49 2.49
CA PHE A 85 12.46 8.51 2.38
C PHE A 85 11.91 7.08 2.46
N SER A 86 11.50 6.69 3.68
CA SER A 86 10.94 5.37 3.92
C SER A 86 9.57 5.19 3.24
N PRO A 87 9.26 4.01 2.66
CA PRO A 87 7.92 3.68 2.16
C PRO A 87 6.87 3.47 3.26
N CYS A 88 7.34 3.20 4.48
CA CYS A 88 6.50 2.83 5.61
C CYS A 88 7.13 3.32 6.93
N ASP A 89 6.41 3.10 8.02
CA ASP A 89 6.81 3.33 9.40
C ASP A 89 7.19 4.79 9.73
N GLU A 90 6.53 5.72 9.04
CA GLU A 90 6.73 7.16 9.20
C GLU A 90 5.35 7.84 9.28
N PHE A 91 5.13 8.65 10.32
CA PHE A 91 3.82 9.28 10.57
C PHE A 91 3.29 10.05 9.36
N MET A 92 4.16 10.79 8.67
CA MET A 92 3.77 11.58 7.51
C MET A 92 3.45 10.73 6.28
N VAL A 93 4.04 9.55 6.15
CA VAL A 93 3.75 8.62 5.05
C VAL A 93 2.39 7.99 5.29
N LEU A 94 2.17 7.43 6.48
CA LEU A 94 0.89 6.86 6.89
C LEU A 94 -0.25 7.89 6.83
N ALA A 95 -0.03 9.10 7.32
CA ALA A 95 -1.03 10.17 7.25
C ALA A 95 -1.36 10.55 5.81
N GLY A 96 -0.36 10.57 4.92
CA GLY A 96 -0.56 10.81 3.49
C GLY A 96 -1.34 9.69 2.81
N LEU A 97 -1.00 8.42 3.08
CA LEU A 97 -1.74 7.28 2.54
C LEU A 97 -3.18 7.20 3.08
N GLY A 98 -3.38 7.63 4.32
CA GLY A 98 -4.69 7.64 4.96
C GLY A 98 -5.67 8.68 4.40
N THR A 99 -5.23 9.64 3.58
CA THR A 99 -6.14 10.67 3.03
C THR A 99 -7.24 10.07 2.15
N VAL A 100 -7.00 8.89 1.56
CA VAL A 100 -8.04 8.14 0.83
C VAL A 100 -9.26 7.86 1.70
N CYS A 101 -9.07 7.65 3.02
CA CYS A 101 -10.19 7.46 3.94
C CYS A 101 -10.96 8.76 4.17
N VAL A 102 -10.26 9.90 4.22
CA VAL A 102 -10.91 11.23 4.30
C VAL A 102 -11.79 11.46 3.08
N GLU A 103 -11.27 11.18 1.88
CA GLU A 103 -12.02 11.31 0.62
C GLU A 103 -13.26 10.39 0.59
N VAL A 104 -13.10 9.12 0.96
CA VAL A 104 -14.22 8.17 1.05
C VAL A 104 -15.29 8.68 2.01
N LEU A 105 -14.91 9.11 3.22
CA LEU A 105 -15.86 9.59 4.23
C LEU A 105 -16.59 10.85 3.75
N GLN A 106 -15.88 11.78 3.10
CA GLN A 106 -16.48 12.99 2.52
C GLN A 106 -17.46 12.67 1.39
N GLN A 107 -17.14 11.70 0.53
CA GLN A 107 -18.04 11.27 -0.54
C GLN A 107 -19.35 10.69 0.02
N PHE A 108 -19.28 9.87 1.07
CA PHE A 108 -20.49 9.32 1.72
C PHE A 108 -21.30 10.39 2.46
N GLU A 109 -20.63 11.38 3.04
CA GLU A 109 -21.27 12.54 3.66
C GLU A 109 -22.03 13.39 2.64
N VAL A 110 -21.42 13.69 1.49
CA VAL A 110 -22.09 14.42 0.39
C VAL A 110 -23.30 13.64 -0.14
N LEU A 111 -23.22 12.31 -0.15
CA LEU A 111 -24.32 11.45 -0.58
C LEU A 111 -25.41 11.24 0.47
N ASP A 112 -25.23 11.76 1.70
CA ASP A 112 -26.07 11.47 2.87
C ASP A 112 -26.31 9.97 3.06
N LYS A 113 -25.25 9.17 2.90
CA LYS A 113 -25.29 7.71 3.02
C LYS A 113 -24.35 7.22 4.12
N PRO A 114 -24.78 6.22 4.92
CA PRO A 114 -23.87 5.59 5.87
C PRO A 114 -22.83 4.75 5.14
N ILE A 115 -21.64 4.67 5.71
CA ILE A 115 -20.60 3.70 5.35
C ILE A 115 -20.31 2.82 6.57
N HIS A 116 -20.17 1.52 6.36
CA HIS A 116 -19.99 0.53 7.42
C HIS A 116 -18.65 -0.17 7.33
N ASN A 117 -18.12 -0.41 6.12
CA ASN A 117 -16.90 -1.17 5.90
C ASN A 117 -15.97 -0.49 4.89
N ILE A 118 -14.68 -0.54 5.16
CA ILE A 118 -13.62 -0.21 4.20
C ILE A 118 -12.70 -1.43 4.09
N PHE A 119 -12.58 -1.98 2.89
CA PHE A 119 -11.67 -3.08 2.56
C PHE A 119 -10.43 -2.52 1.89
N ALA A 120 -9.25 -2.81 2.41
CA ALA A 120 -7.99 -2.41 1.80
C ALA A 120 -6.97 -3.55 1.87
N PRO A 121 -6.08 -3.67 0.87
CA PRO A 121 -5.01 -4.65 0.91
C PRO A 121 -3.97 -4.27 1.96
N MET A 122 -3.25 -5.26 2.45
CA MET A 122 -2.21 -5.13 3.47
C MET A 122 -0.84 -5.52 2.91
N SER A 123 0.19 -4.80 3.34
CA SER A 123 1.60 -5.12 3.09
C SER A 123 2.38 -4.81 4.36
N ASP A 124 3.21 -3.76 4.37
CA ASP A 124 3.89 -3.24 5.58
C ASP A 124 2.95 -2.69 6.67
N GLY A 125 1.76 -2.24 6.28
CA GLY A 125 0.71 -1.74 7.17
C GLY A 125 0.51 -0.22 7.12
N ALA A 126 1.30 0.54 6.35
CA ALA A 126 1.20 1.99 6.29
C ALA A 126 -0.18 2.47 5.79
N LEU A 127 -0.67 1.89 4.69
CA LEU A 127 -1.98 2.24 4.11
C LEU A 127 -3.14 1.90 5.06
N ILE A 128 -3.22 0.65 5.51
CA ILE A 128 -4.34 0.18 6.35
C ILE A 128 -4.36 0.90 7.70
N SER A 129 -3.20 1.23 8.25
CA SER A 129 -3.10 1.99 9.50
C SER A 129 -3.52 3.44 9.32
N GLY A 130 -3.19 4.06 8.18
CA GLY A 130 -3.65 5.41 7.83
C GLY A 130 -5.17 5.45 7.72
N ILE A 131 -5.76 4.54 6.94
CA ILE A 131 -7.21 4.38 6.82
C ILE A 131 -7.83 4.17 8.20
N GLY A 132 -7.26 3.25 8.99
CA GLY A 132 -7.70 2.94 10.33
C GLY A 132 -7.71 4.13 11.29
N CYS A 133 -6.69 4.99 11.23
CA CYS A 133 -6.61 6.19 12.06
C CYS A 133 -7.74 7.18 11.72
N PHE A 134 -7.94 7.48 10.44
CA PHE A 134 -8.98 8.42 10.01
C PHE A 134 -10.39 7.87 10.23
N ALA A 135 -10.64 6.58 9.94
CA ALA A 135 -11.92 5.94 10.21
C ALA A 135 -12.30 6.00 11.70
N ARG A 136 -11.32 5.77 12.58
CA ARG A 136 -11.52 5.89 14.04
C ARG A 136 -11.74 7.33 14.48
N ASP A 137 -11.00 8.28 13.92
CA ASP A 137 -11.14 9.70 14.26
C ASP A 137 -12.51 10.26 13.84
N ALA A 138 -12.97 9.93 12.63
CA ALA A 138 -14.29 10.30 12.15
C ALA A 138 -15.41 9.81 13.09
N LYS A 139 -15.28 8.62 13.68
CA LYS A 139 -16.23 8.13 14.69
C LYS A 139 -16.21 8.97 15.97
N LYS A 140 -15.05 9.48 16.41
CA LYS A 140 -14.97 10.38 17.56
C LYS A 140 -15.66 11.71 17.29
N GLN A 141 -15.45 12.26 16.09
CA GLN A 141 -16.03 13.54 15.69
C GLN A 141 -17.56 13.46 15.51
N ALA A 142 -18.08 12.36 14.96
CA ALA A 142 -19.50 12.18 14.69
C ALA A 142 -20.34 11.66 15.87
N GLY A 143 -19.71 11.26 16.99
CA GLY A 143 -20.40 10.73 18.17
C GLY A 143 -21.35 9.57 17.85
N SER A 144 -22.56 9.60 18.41
CA SER A 144 -23.60 8.56 18.22
C SER A 144 -24.29 8.62 16.85
N LEU A 145 -24.07 9.67 16.05
CA LEU A 145 -24.85 9.95 14.83
C LEU A 145 -24.41 9.14 13.61
N ARG A 146 -23.18 8.63 13.57
CA ARG A 146 -22.68 7.80 12.46
C ARG A 146 -22.30 6.39 12.91
N PRO A 147 -22.54 5.34 12.10
CA PRO A 147 -22.07 4.00 12.41
C PRO A 147 -20.54 3.98 12.55
N LYS A 148 -20.03 3.04 13.35
CA LYS A 148 -18.58 2.81 13.44
C LYS A 148 -18.13 2.13 12.14
N VAL A 149 -17.29 2.80 11.36
CA VAL A 149 -16.69 2.21 10.16
C VAL A 149 -15.70 1.12 10.58
N LYS A 150 -15.89 -0.08 10.05
CA LYS A 150 -15.01 -1.23 10.24
C LYS A 150 -13.96 -1.26 9.14
N VAL A 151 -12.69 -1.34 9.53
CA VAL A 151 -11.57 -1.47 8.60
C VAL A 151 -11.19 -2.94 8.49
N TRP A 152 -11.28 -3.45 7.26
CA TRP A 152 -10.98 -4.82 6.86
C TRP A 152 -9.65 -4.84 6.11
N GLY A 153 -8.63 -5.39 6.74
CA GLY A 153 -7.36 -5.67 6.09
C GLY A 153 -7.45 -6.97 5.29
N VAL A 154 -6.99 -6.97 4.04
CA VAL A 154 -7.00 -8.16 3.19
C VAL A 154 -5.57 -8.52 2.77
N THR A 155 -5.21 -9.80 2.85
CA THR A 155 -3.86 -10.31 2.62
C THR A 155 -3.91 -11.60 1.80
N ALA A 156 -2.89 -11.84 0.97
CA ALA A 156 -2.71 -13.14 0.33
C ALA A 156 -2.21 -14.18 1.35
N ILE A 157 -2.73 -15.41 1.28
CA ILE A 157 -2.21 -16.54 2.07
C ILE A 157 -0.71 -16.73 1.83
N ASN A 158 -0.26 -16.46 0.60
CA ASN A 158 1.13 -16.62 0.17
C ASN A 158 2.07 -15.53 0.69
N SER A 159 1.56 -14.46 1.33
CA SER A 159 2.36 -13.34 1.83
C SER A 159 1.73 -12.70 3.09
N MET A 160 1.54 -13.48 4.15
CA MET A 160 0.69 -13.10 5.29
C MET A 160 1.40 -12.47 6.50
N ALA A 161 2.60 -11.90 6.31
CA ALA A 161 3.45 -11.43 7.41
C ALA A 161 2.74 -10.44 8.34
N LEU A 162 1.99 -9.47 7.79
CA LEU A 162 1.29 -8.48 8.63
C LEU A 162 0.10 -9.09 9.37
N ALA A 163 -0.65 -9.98 8.73
CA ALA A 163 -1.73 -10.69 9.39
C ALA A 163 -1.22 -11.55 10.56
N ALA A 164 -0.13 -12.28 10.35
CA ALA A 164 0.54 -13.05 11.40
C ALA A 164 1.02 -12.14 12.53
N SER A 165 1.63 -11.00 12.18
CA SER A 165 2.13 -10.00 13.14
C SER A 165 1.02 -9.33 13.96
N LEU A 166 -0.14 -9.07 13.34
CA LEU A 166 -1.32 -8.53 14.02
C LEU A 166 -1.86 -9.51 15.05
N SER A 167 -1.93 -10.80 14.68
CA SER A 167 -2.38 -11.88 15.57
C SER A 167 -1.42 -12.08 16.75
N ALA A 168 -0.11 -12.11 16.48
CA ALA A 168 0.92 -12.30 17.51
C ALA A 168 1.13 -11.05 18.39
N GLY A 169 0.84 -9.86 17.86
CA GLY A 169 1.04 -8.58 18.53
C GLY A 169 2.47 -8.00 18.40
N PHE A 170 3.36 -8.69 17.69
CA PHE A 170 4.73 -8.30 17.36
C PHE A 170 5.08 -8.82 15.96
N PRO A 171 6.13 -8.29 15.28
CA PRO A 171 6.47 -8.74 13.93
C PRO A 171 6.80 -10.23 13.89
N ILE A 172 6.19 -10.93 12.94
CA ILE A 172 6.43 -12.33 12.61
C ILE A 172 6.95 -12.38 11.18
N GLU A 173 8.09 -13.03 11.00
CA GLU A 173 8.56 -13.42 9.68
C GLU A 173 7.76 -14.63 9.20
N THR A 174 7.29 -14.57 7.95
CA THR A 174 6.56 -15.67 7.31
C THR A 174 7.26 -16.03 6.01
N GLU A 175 7.27 -17.32 5.67
CA GLU A 175 7.66 -17.74 4.33
C GLU A 175 6.74 -17.09 3.30
N THR A 176 7.33 -16.64 2.19
CA THR A 176 6.59 -16.04 1.08
C THR A 176 6.63 -16.97 -0.12
N SER A 177 5.46 -17.28 -0.65
CA SER A 177 5.30 -18.06 -1.88
C SER A 177 4.93 -17.14 -3.04
N PRO A 178 5.09 -17.57 -4.31
CA PRO A 178 4.67 -16.78 -5.46
C PRO A 178 3.22 -16.31 -5.33
N THR A 179 2.97 -15.02 -5.54
CA THR A 179 1.63 -14.43 -5.36
C THR A 179 1.32 -13.41 -6.46
N LEU A 180 0.05 -13.29 -6.82
CA LEU A 180 -0.47 -12.22 -7.66
C LEU A 180 -0.39 -10.86 -6.97
N ALA A 181 -0.32 -10.82 -5.63
CA ALA A 181 -0.22 -9.63 -4.82
C ALA A 181 1.24 -9.21 -4.55
N MET A 182 2.05 -9.09 -5.61
CA MET A 182 3.51 -8.86 -5.51
C MET A 182 3.95 -7.69 -4.61
N SER A 183 3.11 -6.65 -4.45
CA SER A 183 3.44 -5.52 -3.56
C SER A 183 3.36 -5.88 -2.06
N GLU A 184 2.79 -7.03 -1.71
CA GLU A 184 2.75 -7.57 -0.35
C GLU A 184 4.06 -8.31 0.00
N SER A 185 4.77 -8.84 -1.00
CA SER A 185 5.94 -9.73 -0.82
C SER A 185 7.18 -9.08 -0.21
N ASP A 186 7.19 -7.76 -0.04
CA ASP A 186 8.30 -7.06 0.61
C ASP A 186 8.37 -7.35 2.12
N ASN A 187 7.23 -7.67 2.76
CA ASN A 187 7.12 -8.07 4.18
C ASN A 187 7.94 -7.22 5.18
N ASN A 188 8.19 -5.95 4.86
CA ASN A 188 9.06 -5.08 5.65
C ASN A 188 8.32 -4.51 6.87
N ILE A 189 8.04 -5.38 7.85
CA ILE A 189 7.37 -5.02 9.09
C ILE A 189 8.40 -4.66 10.13
N ILE A 190 8.43 -3.38 10.51
CA ILE A 190 9.45 -2.87 11.44
C ILE A 190 9.09 -3.24 12.88
N ARG A 191 10.07 -3.79 13.61
CA ARG A 191 9.92 -4.10 15.03
C ARG A 191 9.64 -2.86 15.85
N ASN A 192 8.55 -2.92 16.62
CA ASN A 192 8.00 -1.79 17.37
C ASN A 192 7.64 -0.60 16.46
N GLY A 193 7.40 -0.83 15.17
CA GLY A 193 7.02 0.20 14.22
C GLY A 193 5.68 0.87 14.54
N ILE A 194 5.54 2.13 14.13
CA ILE A 194 4.31 2.90 14.14
C ILE A 194 3.20 2.16 13.40
N ASP A 195 3.49 1.59 12.23
CA ASP A 195 2.46 0.97 11.37
C ASP A 195 1.82 -0.22 12.08
N LEU A 196 2.61 -1.20 12.53
CA LEU A 196 2.06 -2.37 13.25
C LEU A 196 1.30 -1.96 14.52
N ARG A 197 1.83 -1.01 15.31
CA ARG A 197 1.15 -0.54 16.53
C ARG A 197 -0.20 0.09 16.21
N LEU A 198 -0.29 0.90 15.16
CA LEU A 198 -1.54 1.54 14.76
C LEU A 198 -2.50 0.53 14.15
N ALA A 199 -2.04 -0.34 13.25
CA ALA A 199 -2.85 -1.40 12.65
C ALA A 199 -3.53 -2.26 13.73
N ARG A 200 -2.80 -2.68 14.78
CA ARG A 200 -3.36 -3.45 15.92
C ARG A 200 -4.53 -2.78 16.63
N THR A 201 -4.60 -1.45 16.62
CA THR A 201 -5.63 -0.67 17.33
C THR A 201 -6.72 -0.13 16.40
N THR A 202 -6.58 -0.31 15.08
CA THR A 202 -7.44 0.32 14.09
C THR A 202 -8.05 -0.66 13.10
N VAL A 203 -7.35 -1.72 12.75
CA VAL A 203 -7.87 -2.82 11.92
C VAL A 203 -8.84 -3.63 12.77
N ASN A 204 -10.07 -3.79 12.27
CA ASN A 204 -11.11 -4.53 12.99
C ASN A 204 -11.11 -6.02 12.63
N HIS A 205 -10.83 -6.32 11.37
CA HIS A 205 -10.88 -7.67 10.84
C HIS A 205 -9.79 -7.87 9.79
N VAL A 206 -9.32 -9.11 9.68
CA VAL A 206 -8.38 -9.54 8.64
C VAL A 206 -9.03 -10.66 7.84
N VAL A 207 -8.94 -10.58 6.51
CA VAL A 207 -9.37 -11.63 5.58
C VAL A 207 -8.16 -12.13 4.80
N THR A 208 -8.00 -13.44 4.73
CA THR A 208 -6.96 -14.07 3.91
C THR A 208 -7.57 -14.60 2.61
N CYS A 209 -6.85 -14.40 1.50
CA CYS A 209 -7.28 -14.81 0.16
C CYS A 209 -6.28 -15.79 -0.47
N THR A 210 -6.80 -16.81 -1.13
CA THR A 210 -6.05 -17.69 -2.03
C THR A 210 -5.75 -16.96 -3.34
N GLU A 211 -4.74 -17.44 -4.08
CA GLU A 211 -4.42 -16.91 -5.42
C GLU A 211 -5.59 -17.06 -6.40
N ALA A 212 -6.41 -18.10 -6.25
CA ALA A 212 -7.62 -18.28 -7.06
C ALA A 212 -8.69 -17.21 -6.76
N GLU A 213 -8.87 -16.84 -5.49
CA GLU A 213 -9.79 -15.75 -5.09
C GLU A 213 -9.28 -14.40 -5.59
N ILE A 214 -7.96 -14.15 -5.52
CA ILE A 214 -7.34 -12.92 -6.06
C ILE A 214 -7.52 -12.85 -7.59
N LEU A 215 -7.28 -13.96 -8.30
CA LEU A 215 -7.47 -14.04 -9.74
C LEU A 215 -8.93 -13.81 -10.15
N ALA A 216 -9.88 -14.38 -9.41
CA ALA A 216 -11.30 -14.17 -9.67
C ALA A 216 -11.69 -12.70 -9.50
N ALA A 217 -11.24 -12.04 -8.43
CA ALA A 217 -11.46 -10.62 -8.21
C ALA A 217 -10.79 -9.74 -9.28
N LEU A 218 -9.57 -10.08 -9.68
CA LEU A 218 -8.85 -9.39 -10.74
C LEU A 218 -9.62 -9.46 -12.08
N ARG A 219 -10.13 -10.65 -12.42
CA ARG A 219 -10.99 -10.87 -13.60
C ARG A 219 -12.29 -10.08 -13.51
N GLN A 220 -12.94 -10.08 -12.35
CA GLN A 220 -14.16 -9.31 -12.13
C GLN A 220 -13.91 -7.81 -12.38
N LEU A 221 -12.86 -7.23 -11.79
CA LEU A 221 -12.50 -5.82 -11.98
C LEU A 221 -12.25 -5.49 -13.44
N HIS A 222 -11.50 -6.33 -14.18
CA HIS A 222 -11.18 -6.07 -15.58
C HIS A 222 -12.36 -6.26 -16.52
N ILE A 223 -13.07 -7.38 -16.38
CA ILE A 223 -14.07 -7.82 -17.35
C ILE A 223 -15.41 -7.12 -17.09
N GLN A 224 -15.82 -7.00 -15.83
CA GLN A 224 -17.13 -6.47 -15.46
C GLN A 224 -17.06 -4.97 -15.16
N GLU A 225 -16.16 -4.57 -14.25
CA GLU A 225 -16.07 -3.18 -13.77
C GLU A 225 -15.22 -2.25 -14.65
N LYS A 226 -14.52 -2.82 -15.65
CA LYS A 226 -13.56 -2.11 -16.54
C LYS A 226 -12.49 -1.33 -15.77
N GLN A 227 -12.13 -1.82 -14.58
CA GLN A 227 -11.06 -1.29 -13.75
C GLN A 227 -9.78 -2.10 -13.99
N TYR A 228 -8.73 -1.39 -14.38
CA TYR A 228 -7.44 -1.97 -14.71
C TYR A 228 -6.47 -1.86 -13.54
N VAL A 229 -6.38 -2.92 -12.74
CA VAL A 229 -5.62 -2.95 -11.49
C VAL A 229 -4.59 -4.07 -11.45
N ASP A 230 -3.64 -4.00 -10.51
CA ASP A 230 -2.77 -5.15 -10.20
C ASP A 230 -3.45 -6.14 -9.23
N GLY A 231 -2.81 -7.31 -9.02
CA GLY A 231 -3.31 -8.33 -8.10
C GLY A 231 -3.34 -7.88 -6.64
N PHE A 232 -2.44 -6.96 -6.24
CA PHE A 232 -2.43 -6.40 -4.90
C PHE A 232 -3.68 -5.56 -4.63
N SER A 233 -4.12 -4.75 -5.59
CA SER A 233 -5.36 -3.98 -5.46
C SER A 233 -6.60 -4.85 -5.54
N ALA A 234 -6.56 -5.93 -6.33
CA ALA A 234 -7.65 -6.89 -6.44
C ALA A 234 -7.92 -7.64 -5.12
N LEU A 235 -6.93 -7.74 -4.20
CA LEU A 235 -7.13 -8.34 -2.87
C LEU A 235 -8.31 -7.73 -2.13
N ALA A 236 -8.47 -6.40 -2.14
CA ALA A 236 -9.55 -5.76 -1.40
C ALA A 236 -10.93 -6.26 -1.87
N LEU A 237 -11.11 -6.44 -3.18
CA LEU A 237 -12.34 -7.02 -3.73
C LEU A 237 -12.46 -8.52 -3.42
N ALA A 238 -11.35 -9.27 -3.50
CA ALA A 238 -11.35 -10.69 -3.15
C ALA A 238 -11.81 -10.92 -1.70
N GLY A 239 -11.32 -10.10 -0.76
CA GLY A 239 -11.72 -10.15 0.64
C GLY A 239 -13.18 -9.76 0.84
N PHE A 240 -13.67 -8.73 0.15
CA PHE A 240 -15.08 -8.36 0.16
C PHE A 240 -15.97 -9.50 -0.35
N ASN A 241 -15.67 -10.05 -1.53
CA ASN A 241 -16.43 -11.15 -2.14
C ASN A 241 -16.53 -12.37 -1.21
N LYS A 242 -15.43 -12.72 -0.54
CA LYS A 242 -15.36 -13.85 0.39
C LYS A 242 -16.32 -13.74 1.58
N ILE A 243 -16.65 -12.52 1.99
CA ILE A 243 -17.54 -12.26 3.13
C ILE A 243 -18.79 -11.47 2.75
N ALA A 244 -19.13 -11.36 1.46
CA ALA A 244 -20.21 -10.52 0.96
C ALA A 244 -21.56 -10.80 1.65
N GLU A 245 -21.88 -12.08 1.88
CA GLU A 245 -23.11 -12.47 2.59
C GLU A 245 -23.18 -11.93 4.03
N LYS A 246 -22.03 -11.82 4.71
CA LYS A 246 -21.95 -11.30 6.08
C LYS A 246 -22.22 -9.80 6.14
N VAL A 247 -21.93 -9.07 5.07
CA VAL A 247 -22.03 -7.61 4.99
C VAL A 247 -23.08 -7.14 3.99
N LYS A 248 -23.98 -8.01 3.53
CA LYS A 248 -24.93 -7.71 2.45
C LYS A 248 -25.93 -6.59 2.73
N HIS A 249 -26.17 -6.29 4.01
CA HIS A 249 -27.04 -5.19 4.45
C HIS A 249 -26.23 -3.96 4.89
N GLU A 250 -24.91 -3.99 4.69
CA GLU A 250 -23.99 -2.94 5.08
C GLU A 250 -23.34 -2.32 3.85
N THR A 251 -23.28 -0.99 3.82
CA THR A 251 -22.55 -0.25 2.78
C THR A 251 -21.04 -0.42 2.94
N SER A 252 -20.39 -0.91 1.90
CA SER A 252 -18.98 -1.28 1.91
C SER A 252 -18.22 -0.59 0.77
N THR A 253 -16.99 -0.18 1.06
CA THR A 253 -16.06 0.43 0.09
C THR A 253 -14.86 -0.49 -0.10
N VAL A 254 -14.46 -0.70 -1.35
CA VAL A 254 -13.26 -1.45 -1.74
C VAL A 254 -12.21 -0.47 -2.25
N ILE A 255 -11.02 -0.45 -1.62
CA ILE A 255 -9.91 0.42 -2.02
C ILE A 255 -9.08 -0.27 -3.10
N LEU A 256 -9.04 0.34 -4.29
CA LEU A 256 -8.15 -0.05 -5.39
C LEU A 256 -6.94 0.89 -5.40
N CYS A 257 -5.78 0.43 -4.93
CA CYS A 257 -4.63 1.31 -4.64
C CYS A 257 -3.56 1.37 -5.74
N SER A 258 -3.65 0.54 -6.79
CA SER A 258 -2.63 0.45 -7.84
C SER A 258 -3.19 -0.07 -9.17
N GLY A 259 -2.85 0.63 -10.24
CA GLY A 259 -3.02 0.22 -11.64
C GLY A 259 -1.71 -0.08 -12.35
N ASN A 260 -0.63 -0.33 -11.59
CA ASN A 260 0.71 -0.53 -12.14
C ASN A 260 1.00 -2.01 -12.35
N TYR A 261 0.80 -2.49 -13.58
CA TYR A 261 1.00 -3.88 -13.93
C TYR A 261 1.65 -4.05 -15.30
N ASP A 262 2.21 -5.24 -15.51
CA ASP A 262 2.65 -5.73 -16.82
C ASP A 262 1.41 -6.17 -17.62
N ARG A 263 1.13 -5.43 -18.71
CA ARG A 263 -0.06 -5.64 -19.54
C ARG A 263 -0.13 -7.04 -20.14
N ASP A 264 1.00 -7.61 -20.52
CA ASP A 264 1.05 -8.94 -21.15
C ASP A 264 0.78 -10.01 -20.10
N LYS A 265 1.36 -9.87 -18.89
CA LYS A 265 1.10 -10.79 -17.78
C LYS A 265 -0.37 -10.75 -17.34
N ILE A 266 -0.92 -9.55 -17.13
CA ILE A 266 -2.33 -9.40 -16.74
C ILE A 266 -3.26 -9.86 -17.86
N GLY A 267 -2.94 -9.60 -19.13
CA GLY A 267 -3.71 -10.10 -20.26
C GLY A 267 -3.84 -11.62 -20.24
N LYS A 268 -2.73 -12.35 -20.01
CA LYS A 268 -2.75 -13.81 -19.88
C LYS A 268 -3.58 -14.28 -18.69
N LEU A 269 -3.45 -13.64 -17.53
CA LEU A 269 -4.21 -13.99 -16.33
C LEU A 269 -5.71 -13.77 -16.49
N VAL A 270 -6.09 -12.63 -17.06
CA VAL A 270 -7.49 -12.21 -17.18
C VAL A 270 -8.21 -12.97 -18.28
N TYR A 271 -7.62 -13.06 -19.48
CA TYR A 271 -8.29 -13.59 -20.66
C TYR A 271 -8.00 -15.07 -20.94
N GLY A 272 -6.95 -15.65 -20.34
CA GLY A 272 -6.49 -16.99 -20.66
C GLY A 272 -5.95 -17.06 -22.09
N ALA A 273 -4.64 -16.88 -22.24
CA ALA A 273 -3.96 -17.19 -23.51
C ALA A 273 -3.58 -18.67 -23.54
#